data_AF-A0A258S2R2-F1
#
_entry.id   AF-A0A258S2R2-F1
#
_cell.length_a   1.000
_cell.length_b   1.000
_cell.length_c   1.000
_cell.angle_alpha   90.00
_cell.angle_beta   90.00
_cell.angle_gamma   90.00
#
_symmetry.space_group_name_H-M   'P 1'
#
loop_
_entity.id
_entity.type
_entity.pdbx_description
1 polymer ?
#
loop_
_entity_poly.entity_id
_entity_poly.type
_entity_poly.pdbx_seq_one_letter_code
_entity_poly.pdbx_strand_id
1 'polypeptide(L)'
;MILFVFSTSIYAQGEGDSKTEIIEPQLLLHEHESSLYAVTIGKIRNNTAHTLEDLVIEVRYFDSNGKLVDVAVDRQYSISIPPNDEIAFKMQTLAAAPESKYASQSVRVVNAQEDIPCPDRSSSDADNPWMQSLARWWPFLLMITIWIALTRTNGGKDSPQRRMVGQMDRQTELVEAQNIELKRIADAVEKNAGKSIDT
;
A
#
# COMPACT_ATOMS: atom_id res chain seq x y z
N MET A 1 30.97 44.01 17.02
CA MET A 1 30.42 43.09 16.00
C MET A 1 30.55 43.80 14.67
N ILE A 2 31.57 43.46 13.88
CA ILE A 2 31.83 44.11 12.59
C ILE A 2 31.49 43.08 11.51
N LEU A 3 30.47 43.38 10.72
CA LEU A 3 30.03 42.58 9.58
C LEU A 3 30.82 43.05 8.36
N PHE A 4 31.89 42.34 8.00
CA PHE A 4 32.57 42.58 6.74
C PHE A 4 31.93 41.72 5.65
N VAL A 5 31.13 42.35 4.79
CA VAL A 5 30.59 41.70 3.59
C VAL A 5 31.57 41.97 2.45
N PHE A 6 32.58 41.12 2.29
CA PHE A 6 33.39 41.11 1.08
C PHE A 6 32.67 40.25 0.05
N SER A 7 31.93 40.90 -0.85
CA SER A 7 31.34 40.24 -2.02
C SER A 7 32.41 40.09 -3.09
N THR A 8 33.27 39.08 -2.95
CA THR A 8 34.07 38.60 -4.09
C THR A 8 33.26 37.53 -4.79
N SER A 9 32.55 37.90 -5.86
CA SER A 9 31.91 36.94 -6.76
C SER A 9 32.99 36.15 -7.49
N ILE A 10 33.41 35.04 -6.87
CA ILE A 10 34.30 34.08 -7.49
C ILE A 10 33.44 33.12 -8.31
N TYR A 11 33.63 33.13 -9.63
CA TYR A 11 32.97 32.19 -10.54
C TYR A 11 33.34 30.75 -10.19
N ALA A 12 32.34 29.97 -9.81
CA ALA A 12 32.46 28.56 -9.50
C ALA A 12 32.16 27.73 -10.75
N GLN A 13 33.01 26.75 -11.03
CA GLN A 13 32.80 25.79 -12.11
C GLN A 13 32.01 24.60 -11.55
N GLY A 14 30.71 24.54 -11.89
CA GLY A 14 29.83 23.41 -11.57
C GLY A 14 30.10 22.25 -12.50
N GLU A 15 30.62 21.14 -11.97
CA GLU A 15 30.79 19.88 -12.69
C GLU A 15 29.64 18.95 -12.25
N GLY A 16 28.51 19.03 -12.96
CA GLY A 16 27.31 18.25 -12.66
C GLY A 16 27.27 16.93 -13.43
N ASP A 17 26.83 15.85 -12.78
CA ASP A 17 26.27 14.69 -13.47
C ASP A 17 25.07 15.16 -14.32
N SER A 18 24.84 14.57 -15.49
CA SER A 18 23.79 14.97 -16.45
C SER A 18 22.39 15.11 -15.84
N LYS A 19 22.16 14.49 -14.67
CA LYS A 19 20.93 14.50 -13.89
C LYS A 19 20.72 15.77 -13.05
N THR A 20 21.78 16.45 -12.65
CA THR A 20 21.72 17.61 -11.73
C THR A 20 22.62 18.74 -12.17
N GLU A 21 22.11 19.96 -12.10
CA GLU A 21 22.87 21.17 -12.43
C GLU A 21 23.03 22.04 -11.17
N ILE A 22 24.26 22.50 -10.90
CA ILE A 22 24.51 23.49 -9.84
C ILE A 22 24.41 24.90 -10.44
N ILE A 23 23.55 25.73 -9.86
CA ILE A 23 23.31 27.09 -10.33
C ILE A 23 23.90 28.09 -9.34
N GLU A 24 24.78 28.95 -9.87
CA GLU A 24 25.36 30.13 -9.21
C GLU A 24 25.83 29.91 -7.76
N PRO A 25 26.72 28.94 -7.48
CA PRO A 25 27.14 28.71 -6.10
C PRO A 25 28.12 29.82 -5.66
N GLN A 26 27.86 30.39 -4.50
CA GLN A 26 28.64 31.47 -3.88
C GLN A 26 29.40 30.96 -2.67
N LEU A 27 30.63 31.44 -2.49
CA LEU A 27 31.45 31.21 -1.31
C LEU A 27 31.37 32.44 -0.42
N LEU A 28 31.07 32.23 0.86
CA LEU A 28 31.10 33.22 1.91
C LEU A 28 32.03 32.74 3.02
N LEU A 29 32.92 33.60 3.47
CA LEU A 29 33.78 33.35 4.62
C LEU A 29 33.29 34.22 5.77
N HIS A 30 33.10 33.64 6.96
CA HIS A 30 32.70 34.41 8.12
C HIS A 30 33.40 33.91 9.39
N GLU A 31 33.79 34.84 10.25
CA GLU A 31 34.32 34.51 11.57
C GLU A 31 33.20 34.54 12.61
N HIS A 32 33.15 33.51 13.46
CA HIS A 32 32.27 33.43 14.61
C HIS A 32 33.02 32.82 15.79
N GLU A 33 33.05 33.52 16.93
CA GLU A 33 33.73 33.05 18.16
C GLU A 33 35.18 32.58 17.90
N SER A 34 35.96 33.39 17.19
CA SER A 34 37.36 33.11 16.81
C SER A 34 37.56 31.89 15.90
N SER A 35 36.48 31.36 15.33
CA SER A 35 36.52 30.28 14.33
C SER A 35 36.09 30.82 12.96
N LEU A 36 36.87 30.54 11.93
CA LEU A 36 36.53 30.88 10.54
C LEU A 36 35.67 29.75 9.96
N TYR A 37 34.57 30.12 9.30
CA TYR A 37 33.67 29.20 8.62
C TYR A 37 33.67 29.49 7.13
N ALA A 38 33.71 28.42 6.33
CA ALA A 38 33.42 28.46 4.91
C ALA A 38 31.96 28.05 4.69
N VAL A 39 31.20 28.95 4.07
CA VAL A 39 29.79 28.76 3.77
C VAL A 39 29.60 28.83 2.27
N THR A 40 29.04 27.75 1.70
CA THR A 40 28.65 27.69 0.30
C THR A 40 27.13 27.72 0.20
N ILE A 41 26.61 28.67 -0.57
CA ILE A 41 25.17 28.80 -0.85
C ILE A 41 24.99 28.70 -2.35
N GLY A 42 23.99 27.96 -2.80
CA GLY A 42 23.68 27.86 -4.22
C GLY A 42 22.32 27.23 -4.44
N LYS A 43 22.03 26.89 -5.70
CA LYS A 43 20.87 26.09 -6.05
C LYS A 43 21.27 24.82 -6.79
N ILE A 44 20.43 23.80 -6.66
CA ILE A 44 20.52 22.55 -7.41
C ILE A 44 19.26 22.44 -8.24
N ARG A 45 19.39 22.22 -9.54
CA ARG A 45 18.30 21.88 -10.46
C ARG A 45 18.28 20.39 -10.73
N ASN A 46 17.10 19.80 -10.64
CA ASN A 46 16.84 18.44 -11.08
C ASN A 46 16.49 18.43 -12.57
N ASN A 47 17.32 17.81 -13.41
CA ASN A 47 17.10 17.69 -14.86
C ASN A 47 16.47 16.35 -15.25
N THR A 48 16.02 15.55 -14.28
CA THR A 48 15.40 14.24 -14.50
C THR A 48 13.88 14.33 -14.52
N ALA A 49 13.24 13.25 -14.96
CA ALA A 49 11.77 13.12 -14.96
C ALA A 49 11.20 12.66 -13.60
N HIS A 50 12.06 12.33 -12.64
CA HIS A 50 11.69 11.77 -11.33
C HIS A 50 12.14 12.69 -10.20
N THR A 51 11.51 12.59 -9.04
CA THR A 51 11.95 13.35 -7.86
C THR A 51 13.33 12.84 -7.44
N LEU A 52 14.23 13.76 -7.06
CA LEU A 52 15.53 13.42 -6.49
C LEU A 52 15.48 13.53 -4.97
N GLU A 53 15.99 12.51 -4.29
CA GLU A 53 16.09 12.40 -2.84
C GLU A 53 17.51 11.97 -2.41
N ASP A 54 17.78 11.96 -1.10
CA ASP A 54 19.04 11.50 -0.51
C ASP A 54 20.31 12.13 -1.12
N LEU A 55 20.23 13.44 -1.35
CA LEU A 55 21.30 14.23 -1.97
C LEU A 55 22.55 14.25 -1.10
N VAL A 56 23.70 13.93 -1.69
CA VAL A 56 25.02 14.13 -1.10
C VAL A 56 25.76 15.17 -1.92
N ILE A 57 26.10 16.28 -1.28
CA ILE A 57 26.77 17.42 -1.91
C ILE A 57 28.22 17.43 -1.44
N GLU A 58 29.15 17.61 -2.37
CA GLU A 58 30.56 17.85 -2.07
C GLU A 58 30.94 19.24 -2.58
N VAL A 59 31.59 20.02 -1.71
CA VAL A 59 32.26 21.26 -2.10
C VAL A 59 33.75 21.12 -1.85
N ARG A 60 34.51 21.48 -2.88
CA ARG A 60 35.96 21.58 -2.85
C ARG A 60 36.35 23.04 -2.91
N TYR A 61 37.25 23.45 -2.04
CA TYR A 61 37.80 24.79 -2.00
C TYR A 61 39.25 24.77 -2.47
N PHE A 62 39.63 25.76 -3.28
CA PHE A 62 40.95 25.82 -3.90
C PHE A 62 41.64 27.16 -3.59
N ASP A 63 42.98 27.13 -3.57
CA ASP A 63 43.80 28.33 -3.51
C ASP A 63 43.96 28.99 -4.90
N SER A 64 44.66 30.13 -4.92
CA SER A 64 44.92 30.89 -6.14
C SER A 64 45.71 30.14 -7.21
N ASN A 65 46.39 29.05 -6.84
CA ASN A 65 47.13 28.18 -7.74
C ASN A 65 46.30 26.97 -8.19
N GLY A 66 45.03 26.89 -7.79
CA GLY A 66 44.14 25.76 -8.07
C GLY A 66 44.42 24.53 -7.20
N LYS A 67 45.19 24.65 -6.12
CA LYS A 67 45.44 23.54 -5.19
C LYS A 67 44.27 23.42 -4.23
N LEU A 68 43.80 22.18 -4.00
CA LEU A 68 42.77 21.89 -3.00
C LEU A 68 43.28 22.30 -1.60
N VAL A 69 42.52 23.17 -0.93
CA VAL A 69 42.81 23.64 0.44
C VAL A 69 41.87 23.05 1.47
N ASP A 70 40.62 22.78 1.09
CA ASP A 70 39.58 22.32 2.00
C ASP A 70 38.50 21.55 1.22
N VAL A 71 37.76 20.69 1.91
CA VAL A 71 36.67 19.89 1.35
C VAL A 71 35.58 19.70 2.40
N ALA A 72 34.34 19.85 1.98
CA ALA A 72 33.19 19.54 2.81
C ALA A 72 32.21 18.67 2.04
N VAL A 73 31.70 17.64 2.72
CA VAL A 73 30.74 16.69 2.20
C VAL A 73 29.60 16.62 3.20
N ASP A 74 28.37 16.83 2.72
CA ASP A 74 27.19 16.75 3.56
C ASP A 74 26.04 16.05 2.84
N ARG A 75 25.23 15.32 3.61
CA ARG A 75 24.04 14.64 3.10
C ARG A 75 22.79 15.42 3.54
N GLN A 76 21.98 15.80 2.57
CA GLN A 76 20.74 16.53 2.78
C GLN A 76 19.56 15.56 2.94
N TYR A 77 19.34 15.07 4.16
CA TYR A 77 18.37 14.00 4.47
C TYR A 77 16.89 14.38 4.37
N SER A 78 16.54 15.63 4.10
CA SER A 78 15.13 16.10 4.13
C SER A 78 14.78 17.00 2.95
N ILE A 79 15.56 16.89 1.88
CA ILE A 79 15.38 17.70 0.69
C ILE A 79 15.02 16.76 -0.47
N SER A 80 13.83 16.96 -1.02
CA SER A 80 13.38 16.35 -2.26
C SER A 80 13.32 17.42 -3.34
N ILE A 81 13.89 17.18 -4.52
CA ILE A 81 13.82 18.11 -5.66
C ILE A 81 12.86 17.54 -6.69
N PRO A 82 11.69 18.17 -6.92
CA PRO A 82 10.76 17.72 -7.95
C PRO A 82 11.38 17.69 -9.36
N PRO A 83 10.80 16.95 -10.31
CA PRO A 83 11.25 16.92 -11.70
C PRO A 83 11.32 18.33 -12.31
N ASN A 84 12.43 18.66 -12.97
CA ASN A 84 12.65 19.96 -13.62
C ASN A 84 12.54 21.19 -12.70
N ASP A 85 12.69 21.00 -11.40
CA ASP A 85 12.61 22.07 -10.39
C ASP A 85 13.97 22.33 -9.73
N GLU A 86 14.03 23.41 -8.95
CA GLU A 86 15.22 23.89 -8.27
C GLU A 86 15.02 24.03 -6.77
N ILE A 87 16.08 23.75 -6.00
CA ILE A 87 16.11 24.06 -4.57
C ILE A 87 17.38 24.78 -4.18
N ALA A 88 17.27 25.69 -3.20
CA ALA A 88 18.43 26.31 -2.59
C ALA A 88 19.04 25.38 -1.53
N PHE A 89 20.37 25.38 -1.44
CA PHE A 89 21.10 24.69 -0.38
C PHE A 89 22.09 25.65 0.28
N LYS A 90 22.42 25.35 1.54
CA LYS A 90 23.51 25.99 2.28
C LYS A 90 24.34 24.88 2.91
N MET A 91 25.65 24.93 2.68
CA MET A 91 26.61 24.07 3.34
C MET A 91 27.56 24.95 4.15
N GLN A 92 27.83 24.57 5.38
CA GLN A 92 28.71 25.31 6.28
C GLN A 92 29.71 24.33 6.89
N THR A 93 30.99 24.67 6.82
CA THR A 93 32.08 23.92 7.44
C THR A 93 33.01 24.85 8.19
N LEU A 94 33.70 24.33 9.20
CA LEU A 94 34.84 25.02 9.80
C LEU A 94 35.97 25.07 8.77
N ALA A 95 36.56 26.24 8.56
CA ALA A 95 37.63 26.42 7.60
C ALA A 95 38.91 25.71 8.05
N ALA A 96 39.48 24.86 7.20
CA ALA A 96 40.76 24.18 7.44
C ALA A 96 41.99 25.09 7.27
N ALA A 97 41.83 26.25 6.63
CA ALA A 97 42.91 27.20 6.35
C ALA A 97 42.51 28.65 6.70
N PRO A 98 43.48 29.59 6.76
CA PRO A 98 43.16 31.02 6.87
C PRO A 98 42.39 31.53 5.64
N GLU A 99 41.61 32.60 5.82
CA GLU A 99 40.77 33.22 4.77
C GLU A 99 41.54 33.46 3.46
N SER A 100 42.78 33.96 3.56
CA SER A 100 43.63 34.29 2.41
C SER A 100 44.02 33.09 1.53
N LYS A 101 43.73 31.85 1.95
CA LYS A 101 43.99 30.64 1.16
C LYS A 101 42.81 30.19 0.32
N TYR A 102 41.63 30.74 0.51
CA TYR A 102 40.44 30.42 -0.28
C TYR A 102 40.37 31.38 -1.46
N ALA A 103 40.46 30.84 -2.68
CA ALA A 103 40.39 31.62 -3.91
C ALA A 103 39.28 31.17 -4.86
N SER A 104 38.86 29.91 -4.82
CA SER A 104 37.71 29.41 -5.59
C SER A 104 37.07 28.16 -4.98
N GLN A 105 35.90 27.81 -5.50
CA GLN A 105 35.18 26.60 -5.10
C GLN A 105 34.66 25.82 -6.32
N SER A 106 34.51 24.52 -6.16
CA SER A 106 33.76 23.64 -7.06
C SER A 106 32.74 22.87 -6.25
N VAL A 107 31.51 22.83 -6.73
CA VAL A 107 30.39 22.15 -6.09
C VAL A 107 29.91 21.05 -7.02
N ARG A 108 29.65 19.86 -6.46
CA ARG A 108 29.05 18.75 -7.20
C ARG A 108 28.11 17.95 -6.34
N VAL A 109 27.12 17.34 -6.98
CA VAL A 109 26.28 16.30 -6.36
C VAL A 109 26.98 14.96 -6.55
N VAL A 110 27.36 14.32 -5.45
CA VAL A 110 28.05 13.02 -5.43
C VAL A 110 27.05 11.88 -5.49
N ASN A 111 25.88 12.07 -4.89
CA ASN A 111 24.79 11.09 -4.92
C ASN A 111 23.45 11.82 -4.98
N ALA A 112 22.53 11.26 -5.77
CA ALA A 112 21.13 11.64 -5.80
C ALA A 112 20.33 10.38 -6.17
N GLN A 113 19.35 10.03 -5.36
CA GLN A 113 18.48 8.89 -5.62
C GLN A 113 17.23 9.38 -6.36
N GLU A 114 16.91 8.75 -7.49
CA GLU A 114 15.63 8.99 -8.17
C GLU A 114 14.54 8.17 -7.50
N ASP A 115 13.46 8.83 -7.09
CA ASP A 115 12.21 8.17 -6.69
C ASP A 115 11.45 7.74 -7.94
N ILE A 116 11.88 6.60 -8.47
CA ILE A 116 11.21 5.94 -9.60
C ILE A 116 10.09 5.09 -9.00
N PRO A 117 8.81 5.37 -9.30
CA PRO A 117 7.72 4.52 -8.82
C PRO A 117 7.97 3.10 -9.32
N CYS A 118 7.96 2.14 -8.39
CA CYS A 118 8.08 0.74 -8.76
C CYS A 118 6.97 0.44 -9.78
N PRO A 119 7.28 -0.17 -10.94
CA PRO A 119 6.23 -0.64 -11.81
C PRO A 119 5.37 -1.59 -10.97
N ASP A 120 4.08 -1.28 -10.87
CA ASP A 120 3.14 -2.16 -10.20
C ASP A 120 3.41 -3.56 -10.73
N ARG A 121 3.85 -4.45 -9.84
CA ARG A 121 3.73 -5.88 -10.08
C ARG A 121 2.23 -6.13 -10.09
N SER A 122 1.61 -5.86 -11.24
CA SER A 122 0.39 -6.51 -11.66
C SER A 122 0.58 -7.97 -11.28
N SER A 123 -0.18 -8.41 -10.28
CA SER A 123 -0.28 -9.79 -9.83
C SER A 123 -0.89 -10.61 -10.96
N SER A 124 -0.20 -10.71 -12.09
CA SER A 124 -0.72 -11.31 -13.32
C SER A 124 -0.79 -12.84 -13.25
N ASP A 125 -0.70 -13.44 -12.07
CA ASP A 125 -0.72 -14.91 -11.91
C ASP A 125 -1.75 -15.44 -10.90
N ALA A 126 -2.63 -14.62 -10.31
CA ALA A 126 -3.73 -15.17 -9.49
C ALA A 126 -5.00 -14.32 -9.36
N ASP A 127 -5.20 -13.29 -10.19
CA ASP A 127 -6.46 -12.53 -10.19
C ASP A 127 -7.53 -13.24 -11.04
N ASN A 128 -7.82 -14.50 -10.67
CA ASN A 128 -9.08 -15.10 -11.06
C ASN A 128 -10.08 -14.95 -9.90
N PRO A 129 -11.06 -14.03 -9.98
CA PRO A 129 -11.94 -13.67 -8.86
C PRO A 129 -12.71 -14.86 -8.28
N TRP A 130 -13.02 -15.87 -9.11
CA TRP A 130 -13.69 -17.08 -8.63
C TRP A 130 -12.75 -17.96 -7.79
N MET A 131 -11.45 -17.99 -8.09
CA MET A 131 -10.47 -18.82 -7.38
C MET A 131 -10.22 -18.26 -5.98
N GLN A 132 -10.12 -16.92 -5.84
CA GLN A 132 -10.05 -16.24 -4.54
C GLN A 132 -11.34 -16.46 -3.72
N SER A 133 -12.49 -16.43 -4.39
CA SER A 133 -13.77 -16.72 -3.75
C SER A 133 -13.84 -18.17 -3.25
N LEU A 134 -13.42 -19.15 -4.04
CA LEU A 134 -13.38 -20.55 -3.60
C LEU A 134 -12.37 -20.78 -2.47
N ALA A 135 -11.21 -20.14 -2.54
CA ALA A 135 -10.21 -20.19 -1.48
C ALA A 135 -10.72 -19.60 -0.16
N ARG A 136 -11.70 -18.69 -0.18
CA ARG A 136 -12.36 -18.21 1.05
C ARG A 136 -13.43 -19.17 1.57
N TRP A 137 -14.06 -19.94 0.68
CA TRP A 137 -15.17 -20.84 1.02
C TRP A 137 -14.75 -22.31 1.26
N TRP A 138 -13.46 -22.61 1.19
CA TRP A 138 -12.91 -23.95 1.44
C TRP A 138 -13.38 -24.61 2.76
N PRO A 139 -13.56 -23.90 3.90
CA PRO A 139 -13.99 -24.55 5.15
C PRO A 139 -15.44 -25.05 5.05
N PHE A 140 -16.29 -24.31 4.32
CA PHE A 140 -17.68 -24.70 4.08
C PHE A 140 -17.77 -25.88 3.11
N LEU A 141 -16.95 -25.89 2.06
CA LEU A 141 -16.89 -27.02 1.12
C LEU A 141 -16.42 -28.31 1.81
N LEU A 142 -15.43 -28.21 2.69
CA LEU A 142 -14.96 -29.34 3.49
C LEU A 142 -16.07 -29.84 4.44
N MET A 143 -16.80 -28.92 5.07
CA MET A 143 -17.93 -29.29 5.93
C MET A 143 -19.04 -30.01 5.16
N ILE A 144 -19.42 -29.49 3.98
CA ILE A 144 -20.47 -30.09 3.12
C ILE A 144 -20.05 -31.49 2.65
N THR A 145 -18.80 -31.66 2.22
CA THR A 145 -18.29 -32.97 1.77
C THR A 145 -18.28 -34.00 2.90
N ILE A 146 -17.87 -33.62 4.12
CA ILE A 146 -17.97 -34.49 5.31
C ILE A 146 -19.43 -34.84 5.62
N TRP A 147 -20.35 -33.86 5.52
CA TRP A 147 -21.77 -34.08 5.79
C TRP A 147 -22.42 -35.07 4.79
N ILE A 148 -22.05 -34.98 3.50
CA ILE A 148 -22.50 -35.93 2.48
C ILE A 148 -21.94 -37.34 2.77
N ALA A 149 -20.69 -37.44 3.21
CA ALA A 149 -20.09 -38.73 3.58
C ALA A 149 -20.80 -39.35 4.80
N LEU A 150 -21.11 -38.55 5.82
CA LEU A 150 -21.86 -38.98 7.02
C LEU A 150 -23.29 -39.42 6.70
N THR A 151 -23.99 -38.69 5.84
CA THR A 151 -25.36 -39.07 5.45
C THR A 151 -25.40 -40.31 4.57
N ARG A 152 -24.40 -40.53 3.71
CA ARG A 152 -24.27 -41.77 2.94
C ARG A 152 -23.91 -42.98 3.81
N THR A 153 -23.10 -42.79 4.84
CA THR A 153 -22.70 -43.87 5.75
C THR A 153 -23.78 -44.18 6.79
N ASN A 154 -24.48 -43.17 7.33
CA ASN A 154 -25.51 -43.34 8.35
C ASN A 154 -26.95 -43.41 7.80
N GLY A 155 -27.16 -43.12 6.51
CA GLY A 155 -28.46 -43.23 5.83
C GLY A 155 -28.87 -44.67 5.49
N GLY A 156 -28.03 -45.64 5.85
CA GLY A 156 -28.31 -47.06 5.70
C GLY A 156 -29.15 -47.61 6.84
N LYS A 157 -30.49 -47.59 6.63
CA LYS A 157 -31.53 -48.39 7.32
C LYS A 157 -32.03 -47.80 8.66
N ASP A 158 -33.35 -47.60 8.72
CA ASP A 158 -34.18 -47.18 9.87
C ASP A 158 -34.20 -45.70 10.30
N SER A 159 -34.44 -44.78 9.35
CA SER A 159 -34.81 -43.41 9.74
C SER A 159 -36.25 -43.34 10.29
N PRO A 160 -36.50 -42.61 11.39
CA PRO A 160 -37.85 -42.41 11.96
C PRO A 160 -38.87 -41.86 10.97
N GLN A 161 -38.41 -41.13 9.96
CA GLN A 161 -39.23 -40.54 8.91
C GLN A 161 -39.94 -41.59 8.06
N ARG A 162 -39.28 -42.72 7.75
CA ARG A 162 -39.92 -43.84 7.02
C ARG A 162 -40.97 -44.55 7.86
N ARG A 163 -40.76 -44.66 9.18
CA ARG A 163 -41.76 -45.20 10.11
C ARG A 163 -42.99 -44.31 10.21
N MET A 164 -42.81 -43.00 10.16
CA MET A 164 -43.92 -42.04 10.20
C MET A 164 -44.78 -42.12 8.95
N VAL A 165 -44.17 -42.21 7.76
CA VAL A 165 -44.92 -42.42 6.50
C VAL A 165 -45.74 -43.71 6.58
N GLY A 166 -45.12 -44.82 7.01
CA GLY A 166 -45.84 -46.09 7.16
C GLY A 166 -46.94 -46.08 8.24
N GLN A 167 -46.87 -45.20 9.25
CA GLN A 167 -47.95 -45.00 10.23
C GLN A 167 -49.08 -44.13 9.67
N MET A 168 -48.76 -43.17 8.82
CA MET A 168 -49.72 -42.29 8.14
C MET A 168 -50.58 -43.07 7.15
N ASP A 169 -49.97 -43.99 6.41
CA ASP A 169 -50.69 -44.90 5.50
C ASP A 169 -51.75 -45.73 6.25
N ARG A 170 -51.41 -46.22 7.46
CA ARG A 170 -52.36 -46.94 8.33
C ARG A 170 -53.48 -46.06 8.88
N GLN A 171 -53.22 -44.78 9.14
CA GLN A 171 -54.28 -43.87 9.58
C GLN A 171 -55.26 -43.56 8.45
N THR A 172 -54.79 -43.43 7.21
CA THR A 172 -55.65 -43.20 6.05
C THR A 172 -56.64 -44.34 5.85
N GLU A 173 -56.18 -45.59 5.97
CA GLU A 173 -57.03 -46.78 5.84
C GLU A 173 -58.13 -46.85 6.93
N LEU A 174 -57.79 -46.48 8.17
CA LEU A 174 -58.76 -46.42 9.27
C LEU A 174 -59.79 -45.30 9.09
N VAL A 175 -59.38 -44.14 8.57
CA VAL A 175 -60.27 -43.02 8.28
C VAL A 175 -61.25 -43.37 7.15
N GLU A 176 -60.79 -44.09 6.13
CA GLU A 176 -61.67 -44.58 5.07
C GLU A 176 -62.72 -45.57 5.59
N ALA A 177 -62.31 -46.49 6.48
CA ALA A 177 -63.24 -47.41 7.12
C ALA A 177 -64.30 -46.68 7.96
N GLN A 178 -63.90 -45.67 8.74
CA GLN A 178 -64.84 -44.85 9.53
C GLN A 178 -65.80 -44.06 8.65
N ASN A 179 -65.34 -43.53 7.52
CA ASN A 179 -66.20 -42.81 6.58
C ASN A 179 -67.28 -43.72 5.95
N ILE A 180 -66.97 -44.99 5.72
CA ILE A 180 -67.95 -45.97 5.22
C ILE A 180 -69.01 -46.27 6.29
N GLU A 181 -68.61 -46.42 7.54
CA GLU A 181 -69.56 -46.63 8.65
C GLU A 181 -70.44 -45.41 8.89
N LEU A 182 -69.87 -44.20 8.85
CA LEU A 182 -70.64 -42.95 8.96
C LEU A 182 -71.65 -42.80 7.82
N LYS A 183 -71.29 -43.15 6.59
CA LYS A 183 -72.23 -43.17 5.46
C LYS A 183 -73.39 -44.14 5.69
N ARG A 184 -73.11 -45.35 6.19
CA ARG A 184 -74.16 -46.33 6.52
C ARG A 184 -75.09 -45.84 7.62
N ILE A 185 -74.56 -45.15 8.63
CA ILE A 185 -75.37 -44.54 9.69
C ILE A 185 -76.22 -43.41 9.11
N ALA A 186 -75.64 -42.54 8.29
CA ALA A 186 -76.36 -41.46 7.63
C ALA A 186 -77.51 -41.97 6.75
N ASP A 187 -77.26 -42.97 5.90
CA ASP A 187 -78.29 -43.59 5.04
C ASP A 187 -79.41 -44.25 5.88
N ALA A 188 -79.06 -44.89 7.00
CA ALA A 188 -80.04 -45.49 7.90
C ALA A 188 -80.89 -44.45 8.64
N VAL A 189 -80.29 -43.31 9.03
CA VAL A 189 -80.99 -42.17 9.62
C VAL A 189 -81.92 -41.52 8.60
N GLU A 190 -81.45 -41.28 7.37
CA GLU A 190 -82.25 -40.69 6.30
C GLU A 190 -83.45 -41.59 5.94
N LYS A 191 -83.23 -42.90 5.83
CA LYS A 191 -84.30 -43.88 5.59
C LYS A 191 -85.33 -43.90 6.73
N ASN A 192 -84.90 -43.77 7.98
CA ASN A 192 -85.81 -43.71 9.13
C ASN A 192 -86.55 -42.36 9.21
N ALA A 193 -85.88 -41.25 8.89
CA ALA A 193 -86.49 -39.92 8.84
C ALA A 193 -87.56 -39.83 7.73
N GLY A 194 -87.26 -40.36 6.54
CA GLY A 194 -88.24 -40.47 5.44
C GLY A 194 -89.45 -41.32 5.81
N LYS A 195 -89.26 -42.40 6.58
CA LYS A 195 -90.35 -43.26 7.06
C LYS A 195 -91.28 -42.57 8.08
N SER A 196 -90.81 -41.55 8.80
CA SER A 196 -91.64 -40.79 9.75
C SER A 196 -92.48 -39.68 9.12
N ILE A 197 -92.26 -39.35 7.84
CA ILE A 197 -93.00 -38.30 7.11
C ILE A 197 -94.21 -38.89 6.35
N ASP A 198 -94.22 -40.21 6.11
CA ASP A 198 -95.29 -40.94 5.39
C ASP A 198 -96.32 -41.65 6.31
N THR A 199 -96.40 -41.28 7.59
CA THR A 199 -97.46 -41.72 8.54
C THR A 199 -98.16 -40.52 9.14
#